data_AF-A0A2M7G2S5-F1
#
_entry.id   AF-A0A2M7G2S5-F1
#
_cell.length_a   1.000
_cell.length_b   1.000
_cell.length_c   1.000
_cell.angle_alpha   90.00
_cell.angle_beta   90.00
_cell.angle_gamma   90.00
#
_symmetry.space_group_name_H-M   'P 1'
#
loop_
_entity.id
_entity.type
_entity.pdbx_description
1 polymer ?
#
loop_
_entity_poly.entity_id
_entity_poly.type
_entity_poly.pdbx_seq_one_letter_code
_entity_poly.pdbx_strand_id
1 'polypeptide(L)'
;MNTPFSTQVHDQESLIAKLQVLEQKRNSLYPRQAAGIKLQRLLETLRHLRDYPELATRADALLEKFSPSAEDIFALAKALESLDFSSGSAHQTQMHLLKDLKQVGQTFANQQLEEDMGAVRRIAQTIRDSLGQGSQPHIAEEAQMLEDCSEHDFFVHLESLIALIHESISRRLLSSEPILLVEDDPEMAKLLKKHLDSQGYTVEHAGNASVFHDKVQEQPFSLVLMDVSLPDADGRNLLVELKQQGDLAHIPVMIMSGRGSSIRAECFALGADQVFDKPLDLHALTAAVSERLKTKRLMESQAFFDPLTGLPNRAALYQNYRRYLALAQRHNKPLSIGILDIDHFKLINDTWGHPAGDKVLRDLSTLLAESLRESDVVARWGGEEFVLLLPDTPLQNAWQVIDSLREKVAAQAFETPDGHGLNLNFSAGVASVRLRSTLEESVARADHALYTAKQEGRNCVVAQPENGFGTEPPIRLIIADDDALVLSSLRHFFQTPPFTLETLSKQLPDLAVLQEHPPALLLLEICSLQREDFAWLKALRKNPHFHAVPVLVLAGYGHQVALDTCLNLGVDDYILKPFSPSELQARILRLLQTRHPLGRQIEASKP
;
A
#
# COMPACT_ATOMS: atom_id res chain seq x y z
N MET A 1 -53.50 -6.33 7.70
CA MET A 1 -54.53 -7.38 7.86
C MET A 1 -53.83 -8.61 8.43
N ASN A 2 -54.16 -8.96 9.68
CA ASN A 2 -53.83 -10.25 10.27
C ASN A 2 -54.63 -11.36 9.60
N THR A 3 -54.01 -12.50 9.30
CA THR A 3 -54.53 -13.87 9.52
C THR A 3 -53.42 -14.91 9.20
N PRO A 4 -53.47 -16.12 9.78
CA PRO A 4 -52.35 -16.68 10.55
C PRO A 4 -51.73 -17.96 9.95
N PHE A 5 -50.61 -18.36 10.56
CA PHE A 5 -49.91 -19.63 10.37
C PHE A 5 -50.84 -20.86 10.44
N SER A 6 -50.74 -21.68 9.41
CA SER A 6 -51.14 -23.08 9.26
C SER A 6 -50.40 -23.51 7.99
N THR A 7 -49.40 -24.39 7.97
CA THR A 7 -49.43 -25.78 8.42
C THR A 7 -48.00 -26.34 8.48
N GLN A 8 -47.80 -27.30 9.38
CA GLN A 8 -46.59 -27.55 10.15
C GLN A 8 -45.73 -28.72 9.63
N VAL A 9 -45.63 -28.97 8.32
CA VAL A 9 -44.92 -30.18 7.81
C VAL A 9 -43.94 -29.91 6.66
N HIS A 10 -44.07 -28.79 5.94
CA HIS A 10 -43.17 -28.48 4.81
C HIS A 10 -41.85 -27.77 5.17
N ASP A 11 -41.65 -27.39 6.43
CA ASP A 11 -40.44 -26.67 6.83
C ASP A 11 -39.31 -27.62 7.28
N GLN A 12 -39.63 -28.77 7.87
CA GLN A 12 -38.63 -29.67 8.46
C GLN A 12 -37.71 -30.32 7.41
N GLU A 13 -38.25 -30.81 6.28
CA GLU A 13 -37.42 -31.36 5.19
C GLU A 13 -36.60 -30.29 4.48
N SER A 14 -37.13 -29.06 4.35
CA SER A 14 -36.40 -27.91 3.80
C SER A 14 -35.24 -27.49 4.70
N LEU A 15 -35.46 -27.50 6.01
CA LEU A 15 -34.47 -27.19 7.03
C LEU A 15 -33.39 -28.27 7.13
N ILE A 16 -33.75 -29.55 7.05
CA ILE A 16 -32.80 -30.68 7.01
C ILE A 16 -31.94 -30.62 5.74
N ALA A 17 -32.54 -30.32 4.58
CA ALA A 17 -31.81 -30.15 3.34
C ALA A 17 -30.84 -28.94 3.39
N LYS A 18 -31.26 -27.82 4.00
CA LYS A 18 -30.38 -26.67 4.26
C LYS A 18 -29.21 -27.05 5.19
N LEU A 19 -29.47 -27.80 6.25
CA LEU A 19 -28.45 -28.31 7.18
C LEU A 19 -27.42 -29.21 6.47
N GLN A 20 -27.86 -30.13 5.62
CA GLN A 20 -26.95 -30.99 4.83
C GLN A 20 -26.10 -30.20 3.83
N VAL A 21 -26.68 -29.17 3.19
CA VAL A 21 -25.94 -28.27 2.29
C VAL A 21 -24.89 -27.46 3.05
N LEU A 22 -25.17 -27.06 4.29
CA LEU A 22 -24.24 -26.35 5.15
C LEU A 22 -23.10 -27.27 5.64
N GLU A 23 -23.41 -28.51 6.01
CA GLU A 23 -22.42 -29.55 6.34
C GLU A 23 -21.49 -29.86 5.15
N GLN A 24 -22.02 -29.89 3.91
CA GLN A 24 -21.21 -30.07 2.70
C GLN A 24 -20.35 -28.84 2.37
N LYS A 25 -20.87 -27.62 2.56
CA LYS A 25 -20.12 -26.37 2.32
C LYS A 25 -19.03 -26.12 3.36
N ARG A 26 -19.13 -26.68 4.57
CA ARG A 26 -18.07 -26.66 5.59
C ARG A 26 -16.71 -27.11 5.06
N ASN A 27 -16.68 -28.17 4.25
CA ASN A 27 -15.43 -28.72 3.72
C ASN A 27 -14.84 -27.87 2.58
N SER A 28 -15.55 -26.85 2.09
CA SER A 28 -15.08 -25.93 1.04
C SER A 28 -14.95 -24.48 1.52
N LEU A 29 -15.28 -24.18 2.77
CA LEU A 29 -15.23 -22.83 3.37
C LEU A 29 -13.91 -22.59 4.11
N TYR A 30 -12.82 -22.65 3.36
CA TYR A 30 -11.57 -21.89 3.56
C TYR A 30 -11.09 -21.56 2.14
N PRO A 31 -11.00 -20.28 1.70
CA PRO A 31 -10.48 -19.11 2.42
C PRO A 31 -11.46 -17.91 2.54
N ARG A 32 -11.13 -16.99 3.46
CA ARG A 32 -12.01 -16.00 4.11
C ARG A 32 -12.17 -14.67 3.36
N GLN A 33 -13.41 -14.15 3.34
CA GLN A 33 -13.81 -12.75 3.65
C GLN A 33 -15.31 -12.50 3.38
N ALA A 34 -15.97 -13.32 2.54
CA ALA A 34 -17.43 -13.34 2.42
C ALA A 34 -18.14 -14.05 3.59
N ALA A 35 -17.41 -14.37 4.67
CA ALA A 35 -17.85 -15.22 5.76
C ALA A 35 -18.69 -14.49 6.81
N GLY A 36 -18.40 -13.24 7.17
CA GLY A 36 -19.09 -12.57 8.30
C GLY A 36 -20.61 -12.49 8.17
N ILE A 37 -21.12 -11.97 7.04
CA ILE A 37 -22.57 -11.85 6.79
C ILE A 37 -23.23 -13.23 6.60
N LYS A 38 -22.49 -14.21 6.07
CA LYS A 38 -22.99 -15.57 5.86
C LYS A 38 -22.96 -16.40 7.14
N LEU A 39 -22.01 -16.15 8.03
CA LEU A 39 -21.86 -16.78 9.34
C LEU A 39 -22.92 -16.26 10.30
N GLN A 40 -23.21 -14.97 10.28
CA GLN A 40 -24.29 -14.39 11.10
C GLN A 40 -25.67 -14.96 10.73
N ARG A 41 -25.98 -15.05 9.41
CA ARG A 41 -27.19 -15.75 8.94
C ARG A 41 -27.18 -17.25 9.25
N LEU A 42 -26.00 -17.88 9.26
CA LEU A 42 -25.84 -19.30 9.60
C LEU A 42 -26.15 -19.54 11.07
N LEU A 43 -25.61 -18.70 11.96
CA LEU A 43 -25.82 -18.73 13.41
C LEU A 43 -27.29 -18.44 13.75
N GLU A 44 -27.91 -17.45 13.11
CA GLU A 44 -29.35 -17.20 13.23
C GLU A 44 -30.19 -18.40 12.80
N THR A 45 -29.81 -19.05 11.68
CA THR A 45 -30.51 -20.25 11.20
C THR A 45 -30.35 -21.42 12.17
N LEU A 46 -29.14 -21.64 12.71
CA LEU A 46 -28.86 -22.70 13.70
C LEU A 46 -29.58 -22.47 15.03
N ARG A 47 -29.72 -21.21 15.47
CA ARG A 47 -30.52 -20.85 16.65
C ARG A 47 -32.01 -21.11 16.43
N HIS A 48 -32.54 -20.74 15.26
CA HIS A 48 -33.94 -20.99 14.90
C HIS A 48 -34.27 -22.49 14.78
N LEU A 49 -33.26 -23.33 14.49
CA LEU A 49 -33.38 -24.78 14.43
C LEU A 49 -33.45 -25.45 15.82
N ARG A 50 -33.04 -24.75 16.88
CA ARG A 50 -33.07 -25.24 18.27
C ARG A 50 -34.48 -25.34 18.84
N ASP A 51 -35.43 -24.59 18.26
CA ASP A 51 -36.86 -24.64 18.60
C ASP A 51 -37.54 -25.95 18.15
N TYR A 52 -36.83 -26.80 17.39
CA TYR A 52 -37.32 -28.10 16.90
C TYR A 52 -36.62 -29.26 17.64
N PRO A 53 -37.33 -30.05 18.47
CA PRO A 53 -36.72 -31.04 19.37
C PRO A 53 -35.85 -32.11 18.70
N GLU A 54 -36.15 -32.49 17.45
CA GLU A 54 -35.41 -33.52 16.71
C GLU A 54 -34.12 -33.00 16.05
N LEU A 55 -34.01 -31.68 15.88
CA LEU A 55 -32.87 -31.01 15.26
C LEU A 55 -31.98 -30.28 16.28
N ALA A 56 -32.52 -30.00 17.47
CA ALA A 56 -31.83 -29.34 18.57
C ALA A 56 -30.48 -29.98 18.90
N THR A 57 -30.43 -31.30 19.13
CA THR A 57 -29.18 -32.02 19.48
C THR A 57 -28.11 -31.89 18.39
N ARG A 58 -28.52 -31.72 17.13
CA ARG A 58 -27.65 -31.65 15.95
C ARG A 58 -27.19 -30.23 15.67
N ALA A 59 -28.06 -29.25 15.90
CA ALA A 59 -27.73 -27.82 15.89
C ALA A 59 -26.79 -27.48 17.06
N ASP A 60 -27.04 -27.99 18.26
CA ASP A 60 -26.19 -27.82 19.44
C ASP A 60 -24.79 -28.43 19.19
N ALA A 61 -24.69 -29.64 18.61
CA ALA A 61 -23.42 -30.25 18.24
C ALA A 61 -22.64 -29.52 17.12
N LEU A 62 -23.32 -28.68 16.32
CA LEU A 62 -22.70 -27.80 15.34
C LEU A 62 -22.28 -26.48 15.97
N LEU A 63 -23.10 -25.90 16.85
CA LEU A 63 -22.79 -24.69 17.61
C LEU A 63 -21.60 -24.90 18.56
N GLU A 64 -21.49 -26.05 19.22
CA GLU A 64 -20.29 -26.43 20.01
C GLU A 64 -19.00 -26.40 19.17
N LYS A 65 -19.10 -26.68 17.86
CA LYS A 65 -17.97 -26.66 16.92
C LYS A 65 -17.69 -25.28 16.31
N PHE A 66 -18.57 -24.31 16.54
CA PHE A 66 -18.44 -22.90 16.17
C PHE A 66 -18.23 -22.00 17.41
N SER A 67 -17.63 -22.55 18.47
CA SER A 67 -17.22 -21.79 19.64
C SER A 67 -16.14 -20.77 19.23
N PRO A 68 -16.23 -19.50 19.64
CA PRO A 68 -15.12 -18.56 19.46
C PRO A 68 -13.90 -19.13 20.17
N SER A 69 -12.79 -19.08 19.45
CA SER A 69 -11.55 -19.69 19.89
C SER A 69 -10.89 -18.79 20.95
N ALA A 70 -9.97 -19.35 21.73
CA ALA A 70 -9.07 -18.52 22.53
C ALA A 70 -8.43 -17.40 21.70
N GLU A 71 -8.23 -17.62 20.38
CA GLU A 71 -7.70 -16.63 19.46
C GLU A 71 -8.55 -15.35 19.36
N ASP A 72 -9.87 -15.43 19.49
CA ASP A 72 -10.77 -14.26 19.40
C ASP A 72 -10.67 -13.39 20.66
N ILE A 73 -10.50 -14.02 21.84
CA ILE A 73 -10.27 -13.35 23.11
C ILE A 73 -8.86 -12.73 23.15
N PHE A 74 -7.86 -13.42 22.62
CA PHE A 74 -6.52 -12.86 22.43
C PHE A 74 -6.51 -11.73 21.40
N ALA A 75 -7.32 -11.81 20.35
CA ALA A 75 -7.50 -10.74 19.38
C ALA A 75 -8.10 -9.50 20.07
N LEU A 76 -9.15 -9.65 20.89
CA LEU A 76 -9.70 -8.56 21.72
C LEU A 76 -8.64 -7.96 22.65
N ALA A 77 -7.83 -8.79 23.32
CA ALA A 77 -6.76 -8.35 24.21
C ALA A 77 -5.73 -7.51 23.47
N LYS A 78 -5.18 -8.03 22.37
CA LYS A 78 -4.23 -7.33 21.51
C LYS A 78 -4.81 -6.03 20.95
N ALA A 79 -6.10 -6.05 20.63
CA ALA A 79 -6.81 -4.89 20.16
C ALA A 79 -6.87 -3.80 21.27
N LEU A 80 -7.19 -4.17 22.50
CA LEU A 80 -7.17 -3.26 23.65
C LEU A 80 -5.78 -2.73 24.03
N GLU A 81 -4.68 -3.43 23.68
CA GLU A 81 -3.30 -2.91 23.85
C GLU A 81 -3.07 -1.65 23.00
N SER A 82 -3.71 -1.59 21.83
CA SER A 82 -3.54 -0.50 20.86
C SER A 82 -4.54 0.67 21.02
N LEU A 83 -5.48 0.56 21.97
CA LEU A 83 -6.38 1.66 22.32
C LEU A 83 -5.70 2.59 23.33
N ASP A 84 -5.42 3.82 22.93
CA ASP A 84 -4.85 4.84 23.83
C ASP A 84 -5.96 5.40 24.75
N PHE A 85 -5.95 4.98 26.01
CA PHE A 85 -6.88 5.48 27.02
C PHE A 85 -6.30 6.75 27.66
N SER A 86 -6.78 7.91 27.22
CA SER A 86 -6.27 9.22 27.62
C SER A 86 -6.67 9.62 29.05
N SER A 87 -6.08 8.98 30.06
CA SER A 87 -5.88 9.52 31.43
C SER A 87 -5.03 8.58 32.29
N GLY A 88 -4.28 9.12 33.25
CA GLY A 88 -3.35 8.35 34.09
C GLY A 88 -3.97 7.23 34.94
N SER A 89 -5.27 7.30 35.25
CA SER A 89 -6.02 6.18 35.87
C SER A 89 -6.43 5.12 34.85
N ALA A 90 -6.69 5.52 33.59
CA ALA A 90 -7.16 4.61 32.55
C ALA A 90 -6.05 3.70 32.00
N HIS A 91 -4.78 4.09 32.08
CA HIS A 91 -3.64 3.22 31.75
C HIS A 91 -3.48 2.05 32.74
N GLN A 92 -3.70 2.28 34.05
CA GLN A 92 -3.71 1.21 35.04
C GLN A 92 -4.89 0.25 34.84
N THR A 93 -6.07 0.80 34.51
CA THR A 93 -7.26 0.02 34.16
C THR A 93 -7.06 -0.80 32.88
N GLN A 94 -6.42 -0.24 31.86
CA GLN A 94 -6.06 -0.93 30.61
C GLN A 94 -5.12 -2.11 30.88
N MET A 95 -4.05 -1.92 31.66
CA MET A 95 -3.11 -2.98 32.00
C MET A 95 -3.75 -4.10 32.84
N HIS A 96 -4.70 -3.75 33.71
CA HIS A 96 -5.50 -4.74 34.45
C HIS A 96 -6.43 -5.53 33.51
N LEU A 97 -7.12 -4.84 32.59
CA LEU A 97 -7.98 -5.46 31.58
C LEU A 97 -7.22 -6.44 30.68
N LEU A 98 -6.03 -6.05 30.26
CA LEU A 98 -5.16 -6.87 29.41
C LEU A 98 -4.72 -8.13 30.11
N LYS A 99 -4.40 -8.03 31.39
CA LYS A 99 -4.06 -9.18 32.22
C LYS A 99 -5.25 -10.11 32.40
N ASP A 100 -6.43 -9.56 32.67
CA ASP A 100 -7.67 -10.32 32.84
C ASP A 100 -8.06 -11.01 31.52
N LEU A 101 -7.97 -10.34 30.38
CA LEU A 101 -8.27 -10.92 29.07
C LEU A 101 -7.30 -12.03 28.65
N LYS A 102 -6.01 -11.84 28.88
CA LYS A 102 -5.00 -12.87 28.62
C LYS A 102 -5.23 -14.09 29.51
N GLN A 103 -5.63 -13.87 30.78
CA GLN A 103 -5.96 -14.94 31.71
C GLN A 103 -7.24 -15.69 31.28
N VAL A 104 -8.28 -14.96 30.85
CA VAL A 104 -9.54 -15.54 30.35
C VAL A 104 -9.34 -16.30 29.05
N GLY A 105 -8.52 -15.80 28.11
CA GLY A 105 -8.17 -16.54 26.90
C GLY A 105 -7.45 -17.86 27.19
N GLN A 106 -6.67 -17.91 28.27
CA GLN A 106 -6.00 -19.13 28.75
C GLN A 106 -6.96 -20.11 29.45
N THR A 107 -7.96 -19.63 30.21
CA THR A 107 -8.99 -20.50 30.82
C THR A 107 -10.05 -20.97 29.84
N PHE A 108 -10.40 -20.19 28.81
CA PHE A 108 -11.32 -20.59 27.74
C PHE A 108 -10.80 -21.83 26.98
N ALA A 109 -9.48 -21.93 26.82
CA ALA A 109 -8.81 -23.11 26.25
C ALA A 109 -9.02 -24.38 27.11
N ASN A 110 -9.39 -24.24 28.38
CA ASN A 110 -9.60 -25.32 29.35
C ASN A 110 -11.09 -25.62 29.66
N GLN A 111 -12.04 -25.08 28.86
CA GLN A 111 -13.48 -25.40 28.91
C GLN A 111 -14.28 -24.98 30.17
N GLN A 112 -13.94 -23.87 30.85
CA GLN A 112 -14.71 -23.32 31.98
C GLN A 112 -15.59 -22.12 31.60
N LEU A 113 -16.58 -22.37 30.73
CA LEU A 113 -17.38 -21.35 30.04
C LEU A 113 -18.10 -20.30 30.94
N GLU A 114 -18.72 -20.68 32.06
CA GLU A 114 -19.53 -19.74 32.87
C GLU A 114 -18.68 -18.68 33.60
N GLU A 115 -17.53 -19.07 34.17
CA GLU A 115 -16.62 -18.13 34.85
C GLU A 115 -15.96 -17.18 33.84
N ASP A 116 -15.65 -17.70 32.65
CA ASP A 116 -15.03 -16.94 31.57
C ASP A 116 -15.99 -15.90 30.96
N MET A 117 -17.27 -16.24 30.77
CA MET A 117 -18.28 -15.28 30.30
C MET A 117 -18.48 -14.14 31.30
N GLY A 118 -18.51 -14.43 32.60
CA GLY A 118 -18.60 -13.41 33.65
C GLY A 118 -17.39 -12.46 33.65
N ALA A 119 -16.20 -12.96 33.34
CA ALA A 119 -15.00 -12.13 33.22
C ALA A 119 -15.08 -11.20 32.00
N VAL A 120 -15.45 -11.72 30.83
CA VAL A 120 -15.62 -10.91 29.61
C VAL A 120 -16.71 -9.86 29.76
N ARG A 121 -17.80 -10.12 30.49
CA ARG A 121 -18.83 -9.08 30.79
C ARG A 121 -18.25 -7.93 31.62
N ARG A 122 -17.42 -8.21 32.63
CA ARG A 122 -16.73 -7.16 33.42
C ARG A 122 -15.78 -6.32 32.56
N ILE A 123 -15.12 -6.96 31.59
CA ILE A 123 -14.27 -6.29 30.61
C ILE A 123 -15.12 -5.38 29.70
N ALA A 124 -16.24 -5.87 29.17
CA ALA A 124 -17.17 -5.08 28.36
C ALA A 124 -17.71 -3.87 29.14
N GLN A 125 -18.10 -4.09 30.40
CA GLN A 125 -18.51 -3.02 31.31
C GLN A 125 -17.43 -1.95 31.47
N THR A 126 -16.18 -2.35 31.63
CA THR A 126 -15.06 -1.41 31.79
C THR A 126 -14.72 -0.67 30.49
N ILE A 127 -14.83 -1.34 29.33
CA ILE A 127 -14.69 -0.72 28.01
C ILE A 127 -15.78 0.36 27.83
N ARG A 128 -17.03 0.04 28.16
CA ARG A 128 -18.14 0.99 28.14
C ARG A 128 -17.89 2.17 29.07
N ASP A 129 -17.51 1.92 30.32
CA ASP A 129 -17.32 2.97 31.32
C ASP A 129 -16.12 3.87 30.98
N SER A 130 -15.08 3.31 30.35
CA SER A 130 -13.90 4.06 29.87
C SER A 130 -14.17 4.87 28.61
N LEU A 131 -15.02 4.36 27.71
CA LEU A 131 -15.40 5.02 26.46
C LEU A 131 -16.62 5.92 26.58
N GLY A 132 -17.41 5.79 27.66
CA GLY A 132 -18.67 6.48 27.89
C GLY A 132 -18.59 8.01 28.05
N GLN A 133 -17.38 8.58 28.03
CA GLN A 133 -17.15 10.03 28.00
C GLN A 133 -16.56 10.55 26.68
N GLY A 134 -16.46 9.74 25.60
CA GLY A 134 -15.78 10.15 24.36
C GLY A 134 -16.19 9.47 23.04
N SER A 135 -15.48 9.91 21.99
CA SER A 135 -15.56 9.77 20.51
C SER A 135 -16.04 8.46 19.81
N GLN A 136 -16.48 7.40 20.50
CA GLN A 136 -16.83 6.12 19.84
C GLN A 136 -18.10 5.45 20.42
N PRO A 137 -19.31 6.00 20.15
CA PRO A 137 -20.58 5.56 20.76
C PRO A 137 -20.95 4.11 20.42
N HIS A 138 -20.65 3.65 19.20
CA HIS A 138 -21.01 2.30 18.75
C HIS A 138 -20.28 1.18 19.52
N ILE A 139 -19.05 1.42 19.99
CA ILE A 139 -18.32 0.43 20.80
C ILE A 139 -18.92 0.35 22.21
N ALA A 140 -19.31 1.50 22.77
CA ALA A 140 -19.95 1.56 24.08
C ALA A 140 -21.35 0.90 24.05
N GLU A 141 -22.13 1.11 23.00
CA GLU A 141 -23.42 0.45 22.79
C GLU A 141 -23.27 -1.07 22.67
N GLU A 142 -22.33 -1.55 21.85
CA GLU A 142 -22.13 -3.00 21.69
C GLU A 142 -21.57 -3.65 22.96
N ALA A 143 -20.69 -2.95 23.69
CA ALA A 143 -20.20 -3.41 24.99
C ALA A 143 -21.32 -3.52 26.03
N GLN A 144 -22.31 -2.61 25.98
CA GLN A 144 -23.49 -2.70 26.82
C GLN A 144 -24.41 -3.86 26.42
N MET A 145 -24.60 -4.09 25.12
CA MET A 145 -25.37 -5.25 24.64
C MET A 145 -24.72 -6.56 25.08
N LEU A 146 -23.39 -6.65 25.05
CA LEU A 146 -22.64 -7.82 25.54
C LEU A 146 -22.81 -8.05 27.05
N GLU A 147 -22.97 -6.99 27.85
CA GLU A 147 -23.22 -7.09 29.30
C GLU A 147 -24.63 -7.63 29.59
N ASP A 148 -25.63 -7.09 28.89
CA ASP A 148 -27.06 -7.34 29.14
C ASP A 148 -27.61 -8.59 28.41
N CYS A 149 -26.86 -9.13 27.44
CA CYS A 149 -27.35 -10.23 26.62
C CYS A 149 -27.51 -11.56 27.37
N SER A 150 -28.32 -12.45 26.78
CA SER A 150 -28.43 -13.85 27.21
C SER A 150 -27.14 -14.61 26.92
N GLU A 151 -26.90 -15.73 27.62
CA GLU A 151 -25.78 -16.64 27.28
C GLU A 151 -25.81 -17.10 25.82
N HIS A 152 -27.01 -17.15 25.23
CA HIS A 152 -27.20 -17.59 23.86
C HIS A 152 -26.71 -16.56 22.83
N ASP A 153 -26.78 -15.27 23.17
CA ASP A 153 -26.43 -14.14 22.29
C ASP A 153 -25.04 -13.56 22.59
N PHE A 154 -24.47 -13.93 23.73
CA PHE A 154 -23.17 -13.47 24.21
C PHE A 154 -22.07 -13.49 23.15
N PHE A 155 -21.91 -14.60 22.44
CA PHE A 155 -20.84 -14.72 21.45
C PHE A 155 -21.05 -13.85 20.21
N VAL A 156 -22.30 -13.55 19.84
CA VAL A 156 -22.59 -12.65 18.72
C VAL A 156 -22.20 -11.22 19.07
N HIS A 157 -22.51 -10.78 20.29
CA HIS A 157 -22.10 -9.46 20.76
C HIS A 157 -20.59 -9.39 21.02
N LEU A 158 -19.95 -10.49 21.42
CA LEU A 158 -18.50 -10.56 21.59
C LEU A 158 -17.79 -10.42 20.24
N GLU A 159 -18.19 -11.19 19.22
CA GLU A 159 -17.64 -11.05 17.86
C GLU A 159 -17.88 -9.65 17.29
N SER A 160 -19.06 -9.08 17.52
CA SER A 160 -19.41 -7.73 17.08
C SER A 160 -18.53 -6.67 17.75
N LEU A 161 -18.32 -6.78 19.07
CA LEU A 161 -17.46 -5.88 19.83
C LEU A 161 -15.99 -6.00 19.40
N ILE A 162 -15.49 -7.22 19.19
CA ILE A 162 -14.15 -7.49 18.63
C ILE A 162 -14.00 -6.82 17.27
N ALA A 163 -14.97 -7.01 16.38
CA ALA A 163 -14.95 -6.44 15.05
C ALA A 163 -14.95 -4.90 15.08
N LEU A 164 -15.75 -4.28 15.94
CA LEU A 164 -15.80 -2.82 16.09
C LEU A 164 -14.50 -2.26 16.68
N ILE A 165 -13.92 -2.93 17.67
CA ILE A 165 -12.64 -2.54 18.26
C ILE A 165 -11.52 -2.71 17.23
N HIS A 166 -11.43 -3.85 16.54
CA HIS A 166 -10.49 -4.05 15.43
C HIS A 166 -10.67 -3.03 14.33
N GLU A 167 -11.90 -2.69 13.95
CA GLU A 167 -12.18 -1.64 13.00
C GLU A 167 -11.68 -0.28 13.51
N SER A 168 -11.84 0.03 14.80
CA SER A 168 -11.36 1.28 15.42
C SER A 168 -9.83 1.38 15.47
N ILE A 169 -9.15 0.25 15.63
CA ILE A 169 -7.69 0.15 15.68
C ILE A 169 -7.12 0.10 14.29
N SER A 170 -7.78 -0.59 13.37
CA SER A 170 -7.43 -0.56 11.95
C SER A 170 -7.63 0.85 11.41
N ARG A 171 -8.65 1.59 11.87
CA ARG A 171 -8.80 3.03 11.60
C ARG A 171 -7.62 3.86 12.13
N ARG A 172 -6.95 3.43 13.20
CA ARG A 172 -5.80 4.09 13.84
C ARG A 172 -4.46 3.69 13.21
N LEU A 173 -4.31 2.41 12.84
CA LEU A 173 -3.19 1.88 12.05
C LEU A 173 -3.27 2.35 10.58
N LEU A 174 -4.47 2.72 10.11
CA LEU A 174 -4.74 3.43 8.85
C LEU A 174 -4.99 4.94 9.10
N SER A 175 -4.78 5.46 10.31
CA SER A 175 -4.93 6.90 10.54
C SER A 175 -3.64 7.60 10.16
N SER A 176 -3.64 8.21 9.00
CA SER A 176 -3.03 9.54 8.86
C SER A 176 -3.48 10.29 7.62
N GLU A 177 -4.12 9.67 6.63
CA GLU A 177 -4.50 10.40 5.40
C GLU A 177 -5.75 11.28 5.60
N PRO A 178 -5.61 12.62 5.55
CA PRO A 178 -6.71 13.53 5.78
C PRO A 178 -7.82 13.41 4.73
N ILE A 179 -8.99 13.99 5.04
CA ILE A 179 -10.01 14.32 4.04
C ILE A 179 -9.66 15.69 3.46
N LEU A 180 -9.62 15.81 2.13
CA LEU A 180 -9.46 17.11 1.48
C LEU A 180 -10.83 17.74 1.24
N LEU A 181 -11.07 18.88 1.86
CA LEU A 181 -12.25 19.72 1.64
C LEU A 181 -11.89 20.85 0.67
N VAL A 182 -12.52 20.88 -0.50
CA VAL A 182 -12.38 21.92 -1.51
C VAL A 182 -13.66 22.76 -1.54
N GLU A 183 -13.64 23.92 -0.89
CA GLU A 183 -14.81 24.79 -0.71
C GLU A 183 -14.32 26.24 -0.55
N ASP A 184 -14.88 27.16 -1.34
CA ASP A 184 -14.46 28.57 -1.36
C ASP A 184 -15.18 29.42 -0.31
N ASP A 185 -16.39 29.04 0.09
CA ASP A 185 -17.10 29.68 1.19
C ASP A 185 -16.43 29.36 2.55
N PRO A 186 -15.81 30.36 3.22
CA PRO A 186 -15.09 30.13 4.47
C PRO A 186 -15.99 29.72 5.64
N GLU A 187 -17.26 30.13 5.64
CA GLU A 187 -18.21 29.77 6.70
C GLU A 187 -18.65 28.31 6.54
N MET A 188 -18.97 27.89 5.31
CA MET A 188 -19.28 26.50 5.00
C MET A 188 -18.08 25.58 5.25
N ALA A 189 -16.89 25.99 4.81
CA ALA A 189 -15.66 25.24 5.01
C ALA A 189 -15.38 25.02 6.51
N LYS A 190 -15.52 26.07 7.32
CA LYS A 190 -15.35 26.00 8.77
C LYS A 190 -16.40 25.12 9.44
N LEU A 191 -17.65 25.18 9.00
CA LEU A 191 -18.74 24.32 9.49
C LEU A 191 -18.45 22.84 9.21
N LEU A 192 -18.14 22.50 7.96
CA LEU A 192 -17.86 21.13 7.53
C LEU A 192 -16.63 20.56 8.22
N LYS A 193 -15.55 21.35 8.29
CA LYS A 193 -14.34 20.99 9.00
C LYS A 193 -14.62 20.69 10.47
N LYS A 194 -15.28 21.61 11.19
CA LYS A 194 -15.61 21.41 12.61
C LYS A 194 -16.50 20.18 12.83
N HIS A 195 -17.45 19.94 11.93
CA HIS A 195 -18.35 18.79 11.99
C HIS A 195 -17.59 17.48 11.80
N LEU A 196 -16.78 17.35 10.76
CA LEU A 196 -15.98 16.15 10.49
C LEU A 196 -14.87 15.91 11.53
N ASP A 197 -14.22 16.98 12.00
CA ASP A 197 -13.24 16.91 13.09
C ASP A 197 -13.89 16.33 14.37
N SER A 198 -15.13 16.71 14.67
CA SER A 198 -15.88 16.15 15.82
C SER A 198 -16.18 14.66 15.71
N GLN A 199 -16.15 14.11 14.49
CA GLN A 199 -16.32 12.68 14.21
C GLN A 199 -14.98 11.92 14.18
N GLY A 200 -13.87 12.60 14.49
CA GLY A 200 -12.53 12.00 14.55
C GLY A 200 -11.81 11.91 13.20
N TYR A 201 -12.26 12.65 12.18
CA TYR A 201 -11.54 12.76 10.91
C TYR A 201 -10.59 13.96 10.91
N THR A 202 -9.42 13.84 10.30
CA THR A 202 -8.52 14.98 10.04
C THR A 202 -8.94 15.64 8.73
N VAL A 203 -9.30 16.93 8.75
CA VAL A 203 -9.72 17.66 7.54
C VAL A 203 -8.75 18.78 7.14
N GLU A 204 -8.27 18.69 5.92
CA GLU A 204 -7.47 19.70 5.24
C GLU A 204 -8.35 20.53 4.31
N HIS A 205 -8.12 21.84 4.24
CA HIS A 205 -8.97 22.76 3.48
C HIS A 205 -8.21 23.40 2.32
N ALA A 206 -8.80 23.35 1.14
CA ALA A 206 -8.40 24.10 -0.04
C ALA A 206 -9.54 25.06 -0.43
N GLY A 207 -9.25 26.37 -0.43
CA GLY A 207 -10.26 27.39 -0.80
C GLY A 207 -10.41 27.61 -2.31
N ASN A 208 -9.55 26.99 -3.11
CA ASN A 208 -9.48 27.18 -4.57
C ASN A 208 -8.74 26.01 -5.23
N ALA A 209 -8.76 25.97 -6.57
CA ALA A 209 -8.11 24.93 -7.35
C ALA A 209 -6.59 24.94 -7.20
N SER A 210 -5.95 26.11 -7.13
CA SER A 210 -4.48 26.17 -6.95
C SER A 210 -4.01 25.48 -5.67
N VAL A 211 -4.65 25.77 -4.53
CA VAL A 211 -4.31 25.16 -3.23
C VAL A 211 -4.64 23.67 -3.22
N PHE A 212 -5.70 23.26 -3.93
CA PHE A 212 -6.02 21.86 -4.12
C PHE A 212 -4.86 21.11 -4.81
N HIS A 213 -4.32 21.65 -5.90
CA HIS A 213 -3.19 21.02 -6.60
C HIS A 213 -1.95 20.90 -5.71
N ASP A 214 -1.60 21.97 -4.98
CA ASP A 214 -0.46 21.95 -4.07
C ASP A 214 -0.62 20.84 -3.01
N LYS A 215 -1.80 20.75 -2.40
CA LYS A 215 -2.09 19.79 -1.33
C LYS A 215 -2.05 18.34 -1.81
N VAL A 216 -2.69 18.04 -2.94
CA VAL A 216 -2.74 16.67 -3.52
C VAL A 216 -1.33 16.17 -3.88
N GLN A 217 -0.39 17.07 -4.18
CA GLN A 217 1.00 16.73 -4.44
C GLN A 217 1.87 16.62 -3.17
N GLU A 218 1.47 17.29 -2.08
CA GLU A 218 2.21 17.27 -0.82
C GLU A 218 1.92 16.03 0.03
N GLN A 219 0.66 15.62 0.12
CA GLN A 219 0.24 14.50 0.94
C GLN A 219 -0.94 13.73 0.32
N PRO A 220 -1.06 12.42 0.57
CA PRO A 220 -2.20 11.63 0.11
C PRO A 220 -3.47 11.96 0.92
N PHE A 221 -4.62 11.73 0.30
CA PHE A 221 -5.93 11.93 0.92
C PHE A 221 -6.79 10.67 0.85
N SER A 222 -7.52 10.43 1.94
CA SER A 222 -8.40 9.27 2.02
C SER A 222 -9.69 9.48 1.22
N LEU A 223 -10.15 10.72 1.09
CA LEU A 223 -11.36 11.14 0.40
C LEU A 223 -11.27 12.63 0.02
N VAL A 224 -11.90 13.02 -1.09
CA VAL A 224 -12.04 14.43 -1.49
C VAL A 224 -13.51 14.83 -1.44
N LEU A 225 -13.83 15.90 -0.72
CA LEU A 225 -15.13 16.55 -0.69
C LEU A 225 -15.02 17.89 -1.40
N MET A 226 -15.68 18.06 -2.54
CA MET A 226 -15.40 19.14 -3.49
C MET A 226 -16.66 19.88 -3.92
N ASP A 227 -16.66 21.21 -3.81
CA ASP A 227 -17.67 22.06 -4.44
C ASP A 227 -17.49 22.10 -5.96
N VAL A 228 -18.61 22.14 -6.69
CA VAL A 228 -18.63 22.38 -8.14
C VAL A 228 -18.22 23.82 -8.46
N SER A 229 -18.64 24.78 -7.65
CA SER A 229 -18.41 26.21 -7.90
C SER A 229 -17.17 26.68 -7.15
N LEU A 230 -16.02 26.80 -7.82
CA LEU A 230 -14.79 27.35 -7.24
C LEU A 230 -14.47 28.70 -7.90
N PRO A 231 -13.71 29.59 -7.22
CA PRO A 231 -13.44 30.93 -7.72
C PRO A 231 -12.53 30.95 -8.96
N ASP A 232 -11.68 29.93 -9.12
CA ASP A 232 -10.63 29.84 -10.14
C ASP A 232 -10.78 28.64 -11.08
N ALA A 233 -11.72 27.72 -10.83
CA ALA A 233 -11.99 26.57 -11.68
C ALA A 233 -13.43 26.03 -11.54
N ASP A 234 -13.79 25.09 -12.42
CA ASP A 234 -14.97 24.26 -12.24
C ASP A 234 -14.58 22.96 -11.55
N GLY A 235 -15.19 22.64 -10.42
CA GLY A 235 -14.89 21.42 -9.66
C GLY A 235 -15.07 20.12 -10.48
N ARG A 236 -15.90 20.15 -11.53
CA ARG A 236 -16.03 19.01 -12.46
C ARG A 236 -14.75 18.73 -13.24
N ASN A 237 -13.96 19.76 -13.56
CA ASN A 237 -12.67 19.58 -14.24
C ASN A 237 -11.66 18.92 -13.30
N LEU A 238 -11.59 19.37 -12.04
CA LEU A 238 -10.74 18.77 -11.02
C LEU A 238 -11.10 17.31 -10.72
N LEU A 239 -12.40 16.97 -10.75
CA LEU A 239 -12.87 15.58 -10.66
C LEU A 239 -12.31 14.74 -11.81
N VAL A 240 -12.39 15.23 -13.05
CA VAL A 240 -11.85 14.51 -14.22
C VAL A 240 -10.34 14.33 -14.11
N GLU A 241 -9.61 15.37 -13.69
CA GLU A 241 -8.17 15.32 -13.47
C GLU A 241 -7.78 14.25 -12.43
N LEU A 242 -8.45 14.23 -11.28
CA LEU A 242 -8.25 13.20 -10.25
C LEU A 242 -8.48 11.80 -10.80
N LYS A 243 -9.56 11.59 -11.55
CA LYS A 243 -9.92 10.27 -12.10
C LYS A 243 -9.04 9.84 -13.28
N GLN A 244 -8.36 10.76 -13.96
CA GLN A 244 -7.43 10.47 -15.06
C GLN A 244 -5.98 10.27 -14.59
N GLN A 245 -5.59 10.84 -13.44
CA GLN A 245 -4.28 10.61 -12.84
C GLN A 245 -4.24 9.23 -12.18
N GLY A 246 -3.49 8.30 -12.76
CA GLY A 246 -3.51 6.88 -12.35
C GLY A 246 -3.26 6.63 -10.85
N ASP A 247 -2.39 7.41 -10.22
CA ASP A 247 -2.09 7.29 -8.79
C ASP A 247 -3.18 7.92 -7.90
N LEU A 248 -4.10 8.73 -8.42
CA LEU A 248 -5.15 9.44 -7.67
C LEU A 248 -6.58 8.98 -8.00
N ALA A 249 -6.75 8.24 -9.10
CA ALA A 249 -8.04 7.78 -9.59
C ALA A 249 -8.83 6.91 -8.61
N HIS A 250 -8.12 6.25 -7.69
CA HIS A 250 -8.69 5.41 -6.65
C HIS A 250 -9.28 6.21 -5.46
N ILE A 251 -8.99 7.50 -5.36
CA ILE A 251 -9.50 8.34 -4.27
C ILE A 251 -11.00 8.60 -4.51
N PRO A 252 -11.87 8.33 -3.51
CA PRO A 252 -13.29 8.62 -3.62
C PRO A 252 -13.52 10.14 -3.62
N VAL A 253 -14.32 10.61 -4.58
CA VAL A 253 -14.64 12.03 -4.74
C VAL A 253 -16.14 12.26 -4.53
N MET A 254 -16.47 13.09 -3.54
CA MET A 254 -17.83 13.51 -3.24
C MET A 254 -18.03 14.95 -3.68
N ILE A 255 -19.06 15.19 -4.47
CA ILE A 255 -19.38 16.51 -5.01
C ILE A 255 -20.46 17.18 -4.18
N MET A 256 -20.25 18.46 -3.85
CA MET A 256 -21.26 19.35 -3.29
C MET A 256 -21.72 20.27 -4.43
N SER A 257 -23.00 20.20 -4.78
CA SER A 257 -23.57 20.94 -5.92
C SER A 257 -24.70 21.85 -5.47
N GLY A 258 -24.86 22.98 -6.16
CA GLY A 258 -26.10 23.77 -6.12
C GLY A 258 -27.30 23.02 -6.70
N ARG A 259 -28.50 23.62 -6.62
CA ARG A 259 -29.75 22.99 -7.07
C ARG A 259 -29.79 22.76 -8.59
N GLY A 260 -29.98 21.51 -9.02
CA GLY A 260 -30.33 21.15 -10.41
C GLY A 260 -30.08 19.67 -10.74
N SER A 261 -31.07 18.98 -11.30
CA SER A 261 -30.99 17.53 -11.59
C SER A 261 -29.99 17.16 -12.70
N SER A 262 -29.66 18.10 -13.59
CA SER A 262 -28.71 17.88 -14.69
C SER A 262 -27.26 17.78 -14.21
N ILE A 263 -26.86 18.62 -13.24
CA ILE A 263 -25.48 18.67 -12.71
C ILE A 263 -25.16 17.35 -12.00
N ARG A 264 -26.14 16.81 -11.27
CA ARG A 264 -25.99 15.53 -10.56
C ARG A 264 -25.67 14.37 -11.50
N ALA A 265 -26.44 14.22 -12.58
CA ALA A 265 -26.23 13.13 -13.54
C ALA A 265 -24.86 13.25 -14.24
N GLU A 266 -24.45 14.48 -14.55
CA GLU A 266 -23.15 14.76 -15.16
C GLU A 266 -21.99 14.41 -14.22
N CYS A 267 -22.05 14.82 -12.94
CA CYS A 267 -21.00 14.51 -11.98
C CYS A 267 -20.79 12.99 -11.80
N PHE A 268 -21.88 12.21 -11.76
CA PHE A 268 -21.76 10.74 -11.74
C PHE A 268 -21.13 10.19 -13.02
N ALA A 269 -21.48 10.74 -14.19
CA ALA A 269 -20.89 10.33 -15.47
C ALA A 269 -19.38 10.64 -15.54
N LEU A 270 -18.91 11.67 -14.84
CA LEU A 270 -17.50 12.04 -14.71
C LEU A 270 -16.75 11.24 -13.63
N GLY A 271 -17.45 10.36 -12.89
CA GLY A 271 -16.84 9.47 -11.90
C GLY A 271 -16.96 9.92 -10.45
N ALA A 272 -17.84 10.87 -10.12
CA ALA A 272 -18.13 11.20 -8.73
C ALA A 272 -18.72 9.98 -8.00
N ASP A 273 -18.21 9.69 -6.80
CA ASP A 273 -18.69 8.60 -5.96
C ASP A 273 -20.02 8.95 -5.30
N GLN A 274 -20.25 10.24 -5.03
CA GLN A 274 -21.48 10.75 -4.44
C GLN A 274 -21.69 12.23 -4.80
N VAL A 275 -22.94 12.67 -4.84
CA VAL A 275 -23.32 14.07 -5.08
C VAL A 275 -24.34 14.50 -4.03
N PHE A 276 -24.08 15.63 -3.38
CA PHE A 276 -24.95 16.27 -2.40
C PHE A 276 -25.49 17.59 -2.93
N ASP A 277 -26.79 17.83 -2.73
CA ASP A 277 -27.44 19.09 -3.06
C ASP A 277 -27.25 20.08 -1.90
N LYS A 278 -26.87 21.33 -2.18
CA LYS A 278 -26.89 22.43 -1.20
C LYS A 278 -28.34 22.91 -1.00
N PRO A 279 -28.84 23.10 0.25
CA PRO A 279 -28.11 23.01 1.52
C PRO A 279 -27.85 21.55 1.96
N LEU A 280 -26.64 21.32 2.48
CA LEU A 280 -26.15 19.99 2.85
C LEU A 280 -26.86 19.47 4.11
N ASP A 281 -27.28 18.20 4.07
CA ASP A 281 -27.59 17.43 5.28
C ASP A 281 -26.28 16.85 5.83
N LEU A 282 -25.80 17.42 6.94
CA LEU A 282 -24.54 17.01 7.58
C LEU A 282 -24.57 15.55 8.08
N HIS A 283 -25.74 15.03 8.48
CA HIS A 283 -25.85 13.64 8.91
C HIS A 283 -25.71 12.70 7.72
N ALA A 284 -26.40 12.99 6.61
CA ALA A 284 -26.29 12.22 5.38
C ALA A 284 -24.87 12.26 4.81
N LEU A 285 -24.22 13.43 4.85
CA LEU A 285 -22.82 13.59 4.43
C LEU A 285 -21.88 12.74 5.28
N THR A 286 -22.03 12.77 6.60
CA THR A 286 -21.18 12.00 7.51
C THR A 286 -21.35 10.49 7.30
N ALA A 287 -22.59 10.03 7.15
CA ALA A 287 -22.89 8.61 6.91
C ALA A 287 -22.22 8.13 5.61
N ALA A 288 -22.31 8.92 4.54
CA ALA A 288 -21.67 8.64 3.27
C ALA A 288 -20.14 8.64 3.35
N VAL A 289 -19.54 9.63 4.02
CA VAL A 289 -18.09 9.69 4.26
C VAL A 289 -17.64 8.43 4.98
N SER A 290 -18.35 8.03 6.04
CA SER A 290 -18.05 6.81 6.79
C SER A 290 -18.14 5.55 5.92
N GLU A 291 -19.23 5.39 5.16
CA GLU A 291 -19.43 4.24 4.26
C GLU A 291 -18.33 4.15 3.18
N ARG A 292 -17.97 5.29 2.57
CA ARG A 292 -16.96 5.33 1.50
C ARG A 292 -15.57 5.06 2.02
N LEU A 293 -15.20 5.65 3.15
CA LEU A 293 -13.94 5.35 3.80
C LEU A 293 -13.88 3.88 4.24
N LYS A 294 -14.97 3.31 4.76
CA LYS A 294 -15.03 1.89 5.12
C LYS A 294 -14.88 0.98 3.89
N THR A 295 -15.57 1.28 2.80
CA THR A 295 -15.48 0.53 1.54
C THR A 295 -14.07 0.61 0.94
N LYS A 296 -13.48 1.82 0.89
CA LYS A 296 -12.10 2.03 0.45
C LYS A 296 -11.15 1.18 1.28
N ARG A 297 -11.22 1.27 2.62
CA ARG A 297 -10.39 0.48 3.53
C ARG A 297 -10.56 -1.03 3.33
N LEU A 298 -11.78 -1.50 3.08
CA LEU A 298 -12.02 -2.92 2.82
C LEU A 298 -11.34 -3.35 1.50
N MET A 299 -11.51 -2.58 0.43
CA MET A 299 -10.85 -2.85 -0.85
C MET A 299 -9.33 -2.78 -0.73
N GLU A 300 -8.80 -1.81 0.01
CA GLU A 300 -7.38 -1.67 0.28
C GLU A 300 -6.84 -2.82 1.13
N SER A 301 -7.57 -3.22 2.18
CA SER A 301 -7.20 -4.38 3.02
C SER A 301 -7.04 -5.67 2.20
N GLN A 302 -7.84 -5.82 1.14
CA GLN A 302 -7.82 -6.96 0.22
C GLN A 302 -6.70 -6.86 -0.83
N ALA A 303 -6.40 -5.65 -1.29
CA ALA A 303 -5.46 -5.42 -2.38
C ALA A 303 -4.02 -5.21 -1.90
N PHE A 304 -3.84 -4.66 -0.70
CA PHE A 304 -2.58 -4.06 -0.25
C PHE A 304 -1.99 -4.69 1.01
N PHE A 305 -2.69 -5.61 1.67
CA PHE A 305 -2.16 -6.25 2.88
C PHE A 305 -2.01 -7.76 2.70
N ASP A 306 -1.02 -8.32 3.39
CA ASP A 306 -0.79 -9.75 3.45
C ASP A 306 -1.78 -10.37 4.47
N PRO A 307 -2.57 -11.37 4.07
CA PRO A 307 -3.67 -11.89 4.90
C PRO A 307 -3.20 -12.64 6.15
N LEU A 308 -1.95 -13.11 6.19
CA LEU A 308 -1.41 -13.81 7.36
C LEU A 308 -0.86 -12.83 8.39
N THR A 309 -0.08 -11.86 7.94
CA THR A 309 0.69 -10.97 8.83
C THR A 309 -0.01 -9.64 9.11
N GLY A 310 -0.95 -9.22 8.27
CA GLY A 310 -1.56 -7.91 8.33
C GLY A 310 -0.63 -6.76 7.90
N LEU A 311 0.60 -7.06 7.48
CA LEU A 311 1.53 -6.06 6.94
C LEU A 311 1.17 -5.70 5.49
N PRO A 312 1.60 -4.53 5.01
CA PRO A 312 1.66 -4.22 3.59
C PRO A 312 2.22 -5.40 2.77
N ASN A 313 1.58 -5.69 1.64
CA ASN A 313 2.07 -6.68 0.68
C ASN A 313 2.96 -6.02 -0.38
N ARG A 314 3.44 -6.81 -1.35
CA ARG A 314 4.28 -6.32 -2.44
C ARG A 314 3.65 -5.17 -3.25
N ALA A 315 2.33 -5.18 -3.47
CA ALA A 315 1.64 -4.12 -4.21
C ALA A 315 1.64 -2.79 -3.42
N ALA A 316 1.40 -2.85 -2.11
CA ALA A 316 1.44 -1.68 -1.24
C ALA A 316 2.85 -1.09 -1.12
N LEU A 317 3.86 -1.96 -1.01
CA LEU A 317 5.25 -1.53 -1.01
C LEU A 317 5.62 -0.78 -2.29
N TYR A 318 5.11 -1.21 -3.46
CA TYR A 318 5.33 -0.52 -4.73
C TYR A 318 4.77 0.91 -4.73
N GLN A 319 3.55 1.10 -4.21
CA GLN A 319 2.96 2.44 -4.08
C GLN A 319 3.76 3.33 -3.13
N ASN A 320 4.09 2.80 -1.94
CA ASN A 320 4.90 3.52 -0.95
C ASN A 320 6.29 3.88 -1.50
N TYR A 321 6.92 2.97 -2.25
CA TYR A 321 8.21 3.22 -2.89
C TYR A 321 8.14 4.39 -3.86
N ARG A 322 7.16 4.42 -4.76
CA ARG A 322 7.00 5.53 -5.71
C ARG A 322 6.78 6.85 -5.00
N ARG A 323 5.94 6.86 -3.96
CA ARG A 323 5.67 8.05 -3.13
C ARG A 323 6.94 8.58 -2.48
N TYR A 324 7.63 7.75 -1.72
CA TYR A 324 8.81 8.19 -0.97
C TYR A 324 10.00 8.51 -1.87
N LEU A 325 10.12 7.88 -3.03
CA LEU A 325 11.13 8.25 -4.02
C LEU A 325 10.89 9.67 -4.55
N ALA A 326 9.65 10.02 -4.88
CA ALA A 326 9.29 11.37 -5.32
C ALA A 326 9.56 12.42 -4.23
N LEU A 327 9.20 12.13 -2.98
CA LEU A 327 9.49 13.02 -1.84
C LEU A 327 10.99 13.18 -1.61
N ALA A 328 11.75 12.09 -1.67
CA ALA A 328 13.20 12.11 -1.53
C ALA A 328 13.86 12.96 -2.63
N GLN A 329 13.41 12.84 -3.88
CA GLN A 329 13.85 13.67 -5.00
C GLN A 329 13.56 15.16 -4.76
N ARG A 330 12.32 15.50 -4.37
CA ARG A 330 11.87 16.88 -4.17
C ARG A 330 12.63 17.58 -3.05
N HIS A 331 12.85 16.89 -1.94
CA HIS A 331 13.46 17.47 -0.73
C HIS A 331 14.96 17.18 -0.61
N ASN A 332 15.56 16.50 -1.60
CA ASN A 332 16.94 16.04 -1.57
C ASN A 332 17.28 15.30 -0.26
N LYS A 333 16.41 14.38 0.16
CA LYS A 333 16.53 13.60 1.39
C LYS A 333 16.94 12.15 1.09
N PRO A 334 17.67 11.49 2.00
CA PRO A 334 18.01 10.10 1.83
C PRO A 334 16.79 9.18 1.97
N LEU A 335 16.85 8.01 1.35
CA LEU A 335 15.85 6.96 1.34
C LEU A 335 16.61 5.64 1.24
N SER A 336 16.38 4.72 2.18
CA SER A 336 17.05 3.42 2.19
C SER A 336 16.03 2.30 2.14
N ILE A 337 16.45 1.15 1.62
CA ILE A 337 15.66 -0.07 1.56
C ILE A 337 16.43 -1.21 2.22
N GLY A 338 15.74 -2.05 2.99
CA GLY A 338 16.28 -3.27 3.57
C GLY A 338 15.44 -4.47 3.14
N ILE A 339 16.07 -5.61 2.91
CA ILE A 339 15.40 -6.89 2.78
C ILE A 339 15.91 -7.81 3.89
N LEU A 340 14.99 -8.50 4.55
CA LEU A 340 15.29 -9.44 5.61
C LEU A 340 14.64 -10.79 5.33
N ASP A 341 15.30 -11.84 5.80
CA ASP A 341 14.90 -13.23 5.62
C ASP A 341 15.16 -13.99 6.92
N ILE A 342 14.14 -14.72 7.37
CA ILE A 342 14.20 -15.46 8.63
C ILE A 342 15.17 -16.64 8.47
N ASP A 343 16.17 -16.69 9.35
CA ASP A 343 17.19 -17.73 9.29
C ASP A 343 16.58 -19.09 9.64
N HIS A 344 16.77 -20.07 8.76
CA HIS A 344 16.32 -21.45 8.95
C HIS A 344 14.80 -21.60 9.16
N PHE A 345 13.97 -20.71 8.59
CA PHE A 345 12.51 -20.80 8.74
C PHE A 345 11.92 -22.15 8.27
N LYS A 346 12.46 -22.71 7.19
CA LYS A 346 12.07 -24.06 6.74
C LYS A 346 12.26 -25.12 7.84
N LEU A 347 13.33 -25.05 8.65
CA LEU A 347 13.55 -25.97 9.76
C LEU A 347 12.48 -25.82 10.84
N ILE A 348 12.00 -24.60 11.09
CA ILE A 348 10.89 -24.35 12.03
C ILE A 348 9.63 -25.05 11.52
N ASN A 349 9.27 -24.88 10.26
CA ASN A 349 8.11 -25.55 9.65
C ASN A 349 8.26 -27.07 9.64
N ASP A 350 9.44 -27.59 9.30
CA ASP A 350 9.69 -29.02 9.22
C ASP A 350 9.68 -29.68 10.62
N THR A 351 10.05 -28.94 11.68
CA THR A 351 10.11 -29.45 13.06
C THR A 351 8.79 -29.29 13.81
N TRP A 352 8.12 -28.15 13.66
CA TRP A 352 6.96 -27.76 14.48
C TRP A 352 5.66 -27.59 13.68
N GLY A 353 5.72 -27.82 12.36
CA GLY A 353 4.60 -27.68 11.45
C GLY A 353 4.35 -26.25 10.99
N HIS A 354 3.60 -26.12 9.89
CA HIS A 354 3.20 -24.83 9.32
C HIS A 354 2.47 -23.89 10.29
N PRO A 355 1.59 -24.35 11.20
CA PRO A 355 0.96 -23.45 12.18
C PRO A 355 1.96 -22.72 13.08
N ALA A 356 3.08 -23.36 13.41
CA ALA A 356 4.16 -22.72 14.18
C ALA A 356 4.89 -21.65 13.35
N GLY A 357 5.19 -21.93 12.08
CA GLY A 357 5.75 -20.94 11.17
C GLY A 357 4.81 -19.74 10.97
N ASP A 358 3.51 -19.98 10.80
CA ASP A 358 2.50 -18.93 10.65
C ASP A 358 2.38 -18.05 11.90
N LYS A 359 2.52 -18.62 13.10
CA LYS A 359 2.58 -17.86 14.35
C LYS A 359 3.87 -17.03 14.43
N VAL A 360 5.03 -17.61 14.10
CA VAL A 360 6.31 -16.90 14.05
C VAL A 360 6.24 -15.69 13.11
N LEU A 361 5.65 -15.86 11.92
CA LEU A 361 5.49 -14.76 10.97
C LEU A 361 4.61 -13.64 11.52
N ARG A 362 3.49 -13.96 12.19
CA ARG A 362 2.60 -12.97 12.82
C ARG A 362 3.29 -12.21 13.96
N ASP A 363 3.99 -12.93 14.83
CA ASP A 363 4.68 -12.34 15.98
C ASP A 363 5.83 -11.45 15.52
N LEU A 364 6.63 -11.91 14.54
CA LEU A 364 7.70 -11.12 13.94
C LEU A 364 7.13 -9.85 13.29
N SER A 365 6.05 -9.97 12.53
CA SER A 365 5.42 -8.84 11.85
C SER A 365 4.97 -7.75 12.82
N THR A 366 4.40 -8.17 13.96
CA THR A 366 3.99 -7.26 15.03
C THR A 366 5.19 -6.53 15.61
N LEU A 367 6.25 -7.28 15.97
CA LEU A 367 7.48 -6.72 16.55
C LEU A 367 8.18 -5.73 15.60
N LEU A 368 8.22 -6.04 14.30
CA LEU A 368 8.79 -5.15 13.28
C LEU A 368 7.98 -3.85 13.18
N ALA A 369 6.65 -3.94 13.08
CA ALA A 369 5.79 -2.77 12.96
C ALA A 369 5.86 -1.85 14.20
N GLU A 370 5.88 -2.41 15.41
CA GLU A 370 5.96 -1.65 16.66
C GLU A 370 7.34 -1.01 16.91
N SER A 371 8.39 -1.57 16.30
CA SER A 371 9.75 -1.08 16.49
C SER A 371 10.19 0.00 15.50
N LEU A 372 9.38 0.26 14.47
CA LEU A 372 9.64 1.21 13.41
C LEU A 372 8.88 2.53 13.62
N ARG A 373 9.30 3.61 12.94
CA ARG A 373 8.59 4.89 12.99
C ARG A 373 7.33 4.83 12.13
N GLU A 374 6.38 5.73 12.38
CA GLU A 374 5.17 5.87 11.56
C GLU A 374 5.48 6.14 10.07
N SER A 375 6.57 6.85 9.78
CA SER A 375 7.03 7.12 8.41
C SER A 375 7.63 5.90 7.71
N ASP A 376 8.14 4.94 8.48
CA ASP A 376 8.82 3.76 7.94
C ASP A 376 7.78 2.75 7.45
N VAL A 377 8.12 2.01 6.39
CA VAL A 377 7.23 0.98 5.85
C VAL A 377 7.89 -0.37 6.01
N VAL A 378 7.18 -1.32 6.59
CA VAL A 378 7.54 -2.74 6.56
C VAL A 378 6.48 -3.50 5.78
N ALA A 379 6.91 -4.37 4.87
CA ALA A 379 6.04 -5.15 4.01
C ALA A 379 6.49 -6.61 3.96
N ARG A 380 5.54 -7.54 3.85
CA ARG A 380 5.87 -8.94 3.56
C ARG A 380 6.06 -9.10 2.06
N TRP A 381 7.28 -9.44 1.66
CA TRP A 381 7.66 -9.58 0.25
C TRP A 381 7.20 -10.92 -0.32
N GLY A 382 7.30 -11.98 0.47
CA GLY A 382 6.81 -13.32 0.17
C GLY A 382 7.41 -14.36 1.10
N GLY A 383 6.66 -15.42 1.44
CA GLY A 383 7.17 -16.51 2.29
C GLY A 383 7.68 -15.99 3.65
N GLU A 384 8.98 -16.10 3.88
CA GLU A 384 9.71 -15.67 5.08
C GLU A 384 10.48 -14.35 4.90
N GLU A 385 10.27 -13.66 3.79
CA GLU A 385 10.97 -12.43 3.42
C GLU A 385 10.13 -11.18 3.70
N PHE A 386 10.78 -10.16 4.27
CA PHE A 386 10.18 -8.85 4.51
C PHE A 386 11.08 -7.75 3.92
N VAL A 387 10.46 -6.67 3.47
CA VAL A 387 11.16 -5.50 2.94
C VAL A 387 10.78 -4.28 3.75
N LEU A 388 11.80 -3.51 4.13
CA LEU A 388 11.67 -2.24 4.83
C LEU A 388 12.04 -1.10 3.90
N LEU A 389 11.25 -0.03 3.92
CA LEU A 389 11.55 1.23 3.26
C LEU A 389 11.65 2.31 4.33
N LEU A 390 12.78 3.02 4.38
CA LEU A 390 13.15 3.94 5.45
C LEU A 390 13.36 5.36 4.87
N PRO A 391 12.33 6.22 4.89
CA PRO A 391 12.42 7.60 4.42
C PRO A 391 13.31 8.47 5.31
N ASP A 392 13.91 9.52 4.73
CA ASP A 392 14.85 10.44 5.38
C ASP A 392 15.95 9.72 6.17
N THR A 393 16.38 8.55 5.69
CA THR A 393 17.32 7.67 6.39
C THR A 393 18.49 7.29 5.49
N PRO A 394 19.73 7.78 5.76
CA PRO A 394 20.92 7.39 5.02
C PRO A 394 21.33 5.94 5.34
N LEU A 395 22.18 5.33 4.50
CA LEU A 395 22.49 3.90 4.57
C LEU A 395 22.98 3.45 5.94
N GLN A 396 23.89 4.22 6.55
CA GLN A 396 24.46 3.88 7.84
C GLN A 396 23.39 3.83 8.95
N ASN A 397 22.45 4.78 8.93
CA ASN A 397 21.37 4.82 9.91
C ASN A 397 20.35 3.71 9.64
N ALA A 398 20.07 3.41 8.36
CA ALA A 398 19.21 2.29 7.97
C ALA A 398 19.78 0.95 8.46
N TRP A 399 21.08 0.76 8.32
CA TRP A 399 21.79 -0.40 8.87
C TRP A 399 21.61 -0.50 10.39
N GLN A 400 21.79 0.62 11.12
CA GLN A 400 21.61 0.64 12.59
C GLN A 400 20.19 0.30 13.03
N VAL A 401 19.18 0.83 12.33
CA VAL A 401 17.77 0.52 12.60
C VAL A 401 17.52 -0.98 12.44
N ILE A 402 17.98 -1.56 11.33
CA ILE A 402 17.75 -2.97 11.03
C ILE A 402 18.55 -3.90 11.96
N ASP A 403 19.78 -3.54 12.33
CA ASP A 403 20.56 -4.32 13.31
C ASP A 403 19.95 -4.24 14.71
N SER A 404 19.38 -3.10 15.11
CA SER A 404 18.60 -3.00 16.35
C SER A 404 17.34 -3.89 16.32
N LEU A 405 16.66 -4.00 15.17
CA LEU A 405 15.55 -4.95 15.01
C LEU A 405 16.03 -6.39 15.16
N ARG A 406 17.20 -6.72 14.61
CA ARG A 406 17.81 -8.06 14.71
C ARG A 406 18.09 -8.44 16.16
N GLU A 407 18.66 -7.52 16.94
CA GLU A 407 18.90 -7.74 18.37
C GLU A 407 17.59 -7.92 19.15
N LYS A 408 16.56 -7.11 18.85
CA LYS A 408 15.23 -7.26 19.47
C LYS A 408 14.58 -8.60 19.16
N VAL A 409 14.64 -9.05 17.89
CA VAL A 409 14.11 -10.35 17.48
C VAL A 409 14.85 -11.49 18.20
N ALA A 410 16.19 -11.43 18.26
CA ALA A 410 16.98 -12.44 18.96
C ALA A 410 16.72 -12.48 20.48
N ALA A 411 16.29 -11.36 21.07
CA ALA A 411 15.95 -11.27 22.49
C ALA A 411 14.48 -11.62 22.80
N GLN A 412 13.60 -11.62 21.80
CA GLN A 412 12.18 -11.93 21.96
C GLN A 412 11.96 -13.43 22.17
N ALA A 413 11.14 -13.79 23.16
CA ALA A 413 10.69 -15.16 23.34
C ALA A 413 9.58 -15.47 22.33
N PHE A 414 9.93 -16.15 21.24
CA PHE A 414 8.95 -16.71 20.31
C PHE A 414 8.48 -18.07 20.83
N GLU A 415 7.24 -18.43 20.53
CA GLU A 415 6.66 -19.70 20.96
C GLU A 415 5.80 -20.31 19.85
N THR A 416 5.74 -21.64 19.81
CA THR A 416 4.75 -22.39 19.00
C THR A 416 3.34 -22.17 19.56
N PRO A 417 2.26 -22.52 18.81
CA PRO A 417 0.89 -22.50 19.32
C PRO A 417 0.71 -23.32 20.61
N ASP A 418 1.51 -24.37 20.78
CA ASP A 418 1.48 -25.27 21.95
C ASP A 418 2.39 -24.78 23.11
N GLY A 419 2.97 -23.56 23.00
CA GLY A 419 3.76 -22.94 24.06
C GLY A 419 5.24 -23.39 24.14
N HIS A 420 5.77 -24.03 23.10
CA HIS A 420 7.19 -24.38 23.05
C HIS A 420 8.04 -23.18 22.61
N GLY A 421 9.06 -22.83 23.39
CA GLY A 421 9.99 -21.74 23.06
C GLY A 421 10.79 -21.98 21.77
N LEU A 422 10.91 -20.93 20.97
CA LEU A 422 11.65 -20.87 19.71
C LEU A 422 12.67 -19.73 19.77
N ASN A 423 13.90 -20.02 19.35
CA ASN A 423 14.90 -18.99 19.09
C ASN A 423 14.80 -18.57 17.63
N LEU A 424 14.50 -17.30 17.39
CA LEU A 424 14.33 -16.75 16.05
C LEU A 424 15.42 -15.72 15.76
N ASN A 425 16.08 -15.88 14.62
CA ASN A 425 17.04 -14.92 14.09
C ASN A 425 16.67 -14.57 12.64
N PHE A 426 17.18 -13.46 12.13
CA PHE A 426 17.10 -13.14 10.71
C PHE A 426 18.41 -12.57 10.20
N SER A 427 18.65 -12.74 8.90
CA SER A 427 19.69 -12.05 8.17
C SER A 427 19.08 -10.92 7.35
N ALA A 428 19.80 -9.82 7.18
CA ALA A 428 19.31 -8.68 6.39
C ALA A 428 20.38 -8.06 5.49
N GLY A 429 19.94 -7.56 4.35
CA GLY A 429 20.72 -6.73 3.45
C GLY A 429 20.11 -5.34 3.32
N VAL A 430 20.94 -4.31 3.30
CA VAL A 430 20.50 -2.90 3.26
C VAL A 430 21.16 -2.16 2.11
N ALA A 431 20.42 -1.30 1.41
CA ALA A 431 20.93 -0.48 0.32
C ALA A 431 20.29 0.92 0.30
N SER A 432 21.05 1.95 -0.08
CA SER A 432 20.49 3.28 -0.37
C SER A 432 19.66 3.20 -1.66
N VAL A 433 18.47 3.80 -1.68
CA VAL A 433 17.66 3.92 -2.90
C VAL A 433 18.27 5.00 -3.80
N ARG A 434 18.38 4.72 -5.12
CA ARG A 434 18.87 5.70 -6.09
C ARG A 434 17.70 6.50 -6.64
N LEU A 435 17.93 7.76 -6.99
CA LEU A 435 16.87 8.67 -7.40
C LEU A 435 16.08 8.16 -8.62
N ARG A 436 16.68 7.38 -9.52
CA ARG A 436 15.99 6.83 -10.70
C ARG A 436 15.91 5.30 -10.72
N SER A 437 16.15 4.63 -9.59
CA SER A 437 16.00 3.17 -9.52
C SER A 437 14.53 2.77 -9.39
N THR A 438 14.18 1.61 -9.94
CA THR A 438 12.90 0.96 -9.65
C THR A 438 12.92 0.29 -8.27
N LEU A 439 11.76 -0.14 -7.79
CA LEU A 439 11.66 -0.95 -6.57
C LEU A 439 12.49 -2.23 -6.74
N GLU A 440 12.33 -2.91 -7.88
CA GLU A 440 13.00 -4.17 -8.18
C GLU A 440 14.53 -4.03 -8.17
N GLU A 441 15.07 -2.96 -8.76
CA GLU A 441 16.51 -2.69 -8.75
C GLU A 441 17.03 -2.38 -7.34
N SER A 442 16.23 -1.66 -6.54
CA SER A 442 16.58 -1.31 -5.17
C SER A 442 16.57 -2.53 -4.26
N VAL A 443 15.55 -3.38 -4.38
CA VAL A 443 15.44 -4.67 -3.69
C VAL A 443 16.57 -5.60 -4.11
N ALA A 444 16.88 -5.72 -5.40
CA ALA A 444 17.97 -6.57 -5.87
C ALA A 444 19.34 -6.19 -5.29
N ARG A 445 19.58 -4.89 -5.05
CA ARG A 445 20.80 -4.44 -4.37
C ARG A 445 20.83 -4.79 -2.89
N ALA A 446 19.71 -4.67 -2.21
CA ALA A 446 19.59 -5.11 -0.83
C ALA A 446 19.71 -6.65 -0.73
N ASP A 447 19.15 -7.39 -1.67
CA ASP A 447 19.21 -8.85 -1.75
C ASP A 447 20.65 -9.36 -1.96
N HIS A 448 21.45 -8.67 -2.78
CA HIS A 448 22.87 -8.97 -2.89
C HIS A 448 23.60 -8.85 -1.54
N ALA A 449 23.28 -7.84 -0.74
CA ALA A 449 23.84 -7.70 0.61
C ALA A 449 23.30 -8.79 1.57
N LEU A 450 22.02 -9.16 1.47
CA LEU A 450 21.43 -10.26 2.24
C LEU A 450 22.12 -11.60 1.92
N TYR A 451 22.44 -11.82 0.65
CA TYR A 451 23.20 -13.00 0.24
C TYR A 451 24.57 -13.04 0.91
N THR A 452 25.27 -11.92 1.00
CA THR A 452 26.53 -11.81 1.76
C THR A 452 26.31 -12.10 3.25
N ALA A 453 25.27 -11.54 3.88
CA ALA A 453 24.92 -11.81 5.27
C ALA A 453 24.71 -13.32 5.54
N LYS A 454 24.01 -14.01 4.62
CA LYS A 454 23.80 -15.46 4.70
C LYS A 454 25.10 -16.26 4.55
N GLN A 455 26.09 -15.77 3.80
CA GLN A 455 27.41 -16.39 3.68
C GLN A 455 28.33 -16.13 4.89
N GLU A 456 28.16 -14.99 5.56
CA GLU A 456 28.95 -14.61 6.74
C GLU A 456 28.53 -15.31 8.04
N GLY A 457 27.60 -16.26 7.95
CA GLY A 457 27.17 -17.08 9.09
C GLY A 457 25.77 -16.77 9.60
N ARG A 458 24.99 -15.93 8.89
CA ARG A 458 23.63 -15.51 9.24
C ARG A 458 23.56 -14.68 10.52
N ASN A 459 22.35 -14.29 10.93
CA ASN A 459 22.11 -13.41 12.08
C ASN A 459 22.99 -12.15 12.05
N CYS A 460 23.09 -11.53 10.88
CA CYS A 460 23.82 -10.30 10.68
C CYS A 460 23.14 -9.42 9.63
N VAL A 461 23.53 -8.15 9.64
CA VAL A 461 23.05 -7.14 8.69
C VAL A 461 24.24 -6.69 7.86
N VAL A 462 24.12 -6.76 6.54
CA VAL A 462 25.15 -6.27 5.61
C VAL A 462 24.61 -5.08 4.81
N ALA A 463 25.41 -4.03 4.71
CA ALA A 463 25.08 -2.87 3.89
C ALA A 463 25.81 -2.97 2.55
N GLN A 464 25.07 -2.81 1.45
CA GLN A 464 25.67 -2.67 0.12
C GLN A 464 26.40 -1.32 0.06
N PRO A 465 27.71 -1.27 -0.23
CA PRO A 465 28.50 -0.04 -0.18
C PRO A 465 27.85 1.13 -0.94
N GLU A 466 27.85 2.30 -0.33
CA GLU A 466 27.42 3.54 -0.97
C GLU A 466 28.36 3.85 -2.13
N ASN A 467 27.80 3.95 -3.34
CA ASN A 467 28.40 4.82 -4.35
C ASN A 467 27.97 6.29 -4.14
N GLY A 468 27.20 6.60 -3.08
CA GLY A 468 26.62 7.91 -2.76
C GLY A 468 25.09 7.97 -2.97
N PHE A 469 24.41 8.82 -2.22
CA PHE A 469 23.03 9.23 -2.51
C PHE A 469 23.04 10.10 -3.78
N GLY A 470 22.25 9.77 -4.81
CA GLY A 470 22.15 10.60 -6.03
C GLY A 470 23.34 10.55 -7.00
N THR A 471 24.37 9.75 -6.76
CA THR A 471 25.45 9.49 -7.73
C THR A 471 25.05 8.34 -8.65
N GLU A 472 24.06 8.61 -9.48
CA GLU A 472 23.91 7.77 -10.66
C GLU A 472 25.16 7.90 -11.53
N PRO A 473 25.66 6.79 -12.10
CA PRO A 473 26.57 6.92 -13.22
C PRO A 473 25.83 7.76 -14.27
N PRO A 474 26.42 8.86 -14.73
CA PRO A 474 25.76 9.76 -15.66
C PRO A 474 25.38 9.00 -16.94
N ILE A 475 24.23 9.36 -17.51
CA ILE A 475 23.70 8.74 -18.72
C ILE A 475 24.65 9.07 -19.85
N ARG A 476 25.43 8.08 -20.30
CA ARG A 476 26.43 8.27 -21.36
C ARG A 476 25.75 8.39 -22.72
N LEU A 477 25.81 9.60 -23.26
CA LEU A 477 25.44 9.92 -24.64
C LEU A 477 26.72 10.03 -25.46
N ILE A 478 26.78 9.36 -26.60
CA ILE A 478 27.88 9.56 -27.57
C ILE A 478 27.34 10.38 -28.73
N ILE A 479 28.03 11.46 -29.09
CA ILE A 479 27.73 12.29 -30.26
C ILE A 479 28.88 12.21 -31.24
N ALA A 480 28.61 11.78 -32.47
CA ALA A 480 29.53 11.84 -33.59
C ALA A 480 29.06 12.93 -34.57
N ASP A 481 29.78 14.05 -34.62
CA ASP A 481 29.46 15.20 -35.49
C ASP A 481 30.78 15.88 -35.89
N ASP A 482 30.94 16.18 -37.16
CA ASP A 482 32.17 16.77 -37.69
C ASP A 482 32.22 18.30 -37.45
N ASP A 483 31.09 18.92 -37.07
CA ASP A 483 31.01 20.33 -36.73
C ASP A 483 31.41 20.61 -35.28
N ALA A 484 32.62 21.15 -35.11
CA ALA A 484 33.17 21.51 -33.79
C ALA A 484 32.33 22.54 -33.01
N LEU A 485 31.57 23.41 -33.69
CA LEU A 485 30.67 24.37 -33.05
C LEU A 485 29.43 23.67 -32.51
N VAL A 486 28.87 22.72 -33.26
CA VAL A 486 27.75 21.87 -32.80
C VAL A 486 28.17 21.05 -31.59
N LEU A 487 29.32 20.38 -31.64
CA LEU A 487 29.85 19.62 -30.50
C LEU A 487 30.06 20.48 -29.26
N SER A 488 30.59 21.70 -29.43
CA SER A 488 30.82 22.63 -28.31
C SER A 488 29.49 23.12 -27.70
N SER A 489 28.51 23.44 -28.54
CA SER A 489 27.16 23.84 -28.10
C SER A 489 26.45 22.73 -27.36
N LEU A 490 26.54 21.49 -27.84
CA LEU A 490 25.91 20.32 -27.21
C LEU A 490 26.59 19.96 -25.89
N ARG A 491 27.92 20.03 -25.82
CA ARG A 491 28.65 19.86 -24.54
C ARG A 491 28.17 20.87 -23.51
N HIS A 492 28.01 22.14 -23.88
CA HIS A 492 27.52 23.16 -22.94
C HIS A 492 26.07 22.89 -22.51
N PHE A 493 25.22 22.46 -23.43
CA PHE A 493 23.81 22.21 -23.15
C PHE A 493 23.58 20.96 -22.26
N PHE A 494 24.40 19.92 -22.41
CA PHE A 494 24.32 18.66 -21.63
C PHE A 494 25.30 18.60 -20.45
N GLN A 495 25.87 19.73 -20.01
CA GLN A 495 26.81 19.79 -18.88
C GLN A 495 26.18 19.49 -17.51
N THR A 496 24.86 19.67 -17.38
CA THR A 496 24.13 19.38 -16.14
C THR A 496 23.74 17.89 -16.06
N PRO A 497 23.86 17.23 -14.89
CA PRO A 497 23.26 15.91 -14.65
C PRO A 497 21.80 15.91 -15.13
N PRO A 498 21.28 14.86 -15.81
CA PRO A 498 21.72 13.45 -15.81
C PRO A 498 22.88 13.00 -16.70
N PHE A 499 23.27 13.78 -17.70
CA PHE A 499 23.97 13.23 -18.87
C PHE A 499 25.49 13.39 -18.76
N THR A 500 26.22 12.41 -19.29
CA THR A 500 27.62 12.59 -19.69
C THR A 500 27.71 12.51 -21.20
N LEU A 501 28.27 13.57 -21.78
CA LEU A 501 28.44 13.66 -23.22
C LEU A 501 29.87 13.26 -23.60
N GLU A 502 29.99 12.23 -24.42
CA GLU A 502 31.21 11.89 -25.13
C GLU A 502 31.06 12.32 -26.58
N THR A 503 32.01 13.11 -27.10
CA THR A 503 31.92 13.64 -28.47
C THR A 503 33.05 13.09 -29.32
N LEU A 504 32.72 12.66 -30.53
CA LEU A 504 33.62 12.13 -31.54
C LEU A 504 33.53 13.02 -32.79
N SER A 505 34.66 13.35 -33.40
CA SER A 505 34.70 14.36 -34.47
C SER A 505 35.21 13.84 -35.81
N LYS A 506 35.47 12.52 -35.96
CA LYS A 506 36.08 11.93 -37.18
C LYS A 506 35.79 10.45 -37.45
N GLN A 507 35.74 9.60 -36.42
CA GLN A 507 35.57 8.15 -36.59
C GLN A 507 34.64 7.59 -35.52
N LEU A 508 33.75 6.69 -35.94
CA LEU A 508 32.92 5.91 -35.04
C LEU A 508 33.80 4.94 -34.23
N PRO A 509 33.47 4.70 -32.96
CA PRO A 509 34.29 3.86 -32.09
C PRO A 509 34.14 2.38 -32.48
N ASP A 510 35.18 1.60 -32.19
CA ASP A 510 35.10 0.14 -32.33
C ASP A 510 33.99 -0.41 -31.43
N LEU A 511 33.20 -1.36 -31.96
CA LEU A 511 32.12 -2.02 -31.22
C LEU A 511 32.66 -2.76 -29.98
N ALA A 512 33.91 -3.23 -29.99
CA ALA A 512 34.55 -3.84 -28.83
C ALA A 512 34.74 -2.83 -27.69
N VAL A 513 35.17 -1.61 -28.00
CA VAL A 513 35.35 -0.52 -27.02
C VAL A 513 34.00 -0.04 -26.49
N LEU A 514 32.97 0.02 -27.34
CA LEU A 514 31.61 0.31 -26.90
C LEU A 514 31.03 -0.78 -25.98
N GLN A 515 31.54 -2.02 -26.04
CA GLN A 515 30.99 -3.11 -25.25
C GLN A 515 31.50 -3.10 -23.80
N GLU A 516 32.72 -2.60 -23.58
CA GLU A 516 33.27 -2.39 -22.22
C GLU A 516 32.43 -1.35 -21.46
N HIS A 517 31.98 -0.29 -22.15
CA HIS A 517 31.13 0.75 -21.60
C HIS A 517 29.99 1.10 -22.59
N PRO A 518 28.81 0.48 -22.48
CA PRO A 518 27.72 0.71 -23.43
C PRO A 518 27.09 2.10 -23.25
N PRO A 519 26.84 2.86 -24.33
CA PRO A 519 26.14 4.13 -24.26
C PRO A 519 24.63 3.92 -24.11
N ALA A 520 23.96 4.89 -23.47
CA ALA A 520 22.51 4.89 -23.34
C ALA A 520 21.81 5.34 -24.63
N LEU A 521 22.47 6.15 -25.46
CA LEU A 521 21.98 6.59 -26.77
C LEU A 521 23.15 7.09 -27.63
N LEU A 522 23.04 6.88 -28.96
CA LEU A 522 23.99 7.37 -29.96
C LEU A 522 23.37 8.50 -30.78
N LEU A 523 24.06 9.62 -30.93
CA LEU A 523 23.73 10.72 -31.84
C LEU A 523 24.75 10.75 -32.98
N LEU A 524 24.30 10.58 -34.22
CA LEU A 524 25.20 10.46 -35.38
C LEU A 524 24.85 11.50 -36.46
N GLU A 525 25.82 12.25 -36.97
CA GLU A 525 25.62 13.16 -38.09
C GLU A 525 25.60 12.43 -39.46
N ILE A 526 24.64 12.77 -40.34
CA ILE A 526 24.53 12.19 -41.70
C ILE A 526 25.49 12.81 -42.71
N CYS A 527 25.94 14.05 -42.51
CA CYS A 527 26.59 14.84 -43.55
C CYS A 527 27.93 14.29 -44.05
N SER A 528 28.43 13.20 -43.47
CA SER A 528 29.63 12.50 -43.92
C SER A 528 29.54 10.97 -43.93
N LEU A 529 28.35 10.34 -43.84
CA LEU A 529 28.23 8.87 -43.84
C LEU A 529 28.82 8.25 -45.12
N GLN A 530 30.05 7.74 -45.01
CA GLN A 530 30.72 6.97 -46.03
C GLN A 530 30.10 5.56 -46.08
N ARG A 531 30.45 4.74 -47.07
CA ARG A 531 30.03 3.32 -47.10
C ARG A 531 30.36 2.58 -45.79
N GLU A 532 31.41 3.01 -45.11
CA GLU A 532 31.94 2.43 -43.88
C GLU A 532 31.00 2.66 -42.68
N ASP A 533 30.33 3.82 -42.60
CA ASP A 533 29.43 4.13 -41.48
C ASP A 533 28.10 3.37 -41.57
N PHE A 534 27.59 3.15 -42.79
CA PHE A 534 26.44 2.27 -43.01
C PHE A 534 26.77 0.81 -42.69
N ALA A 535 28.00 0.36 -42.98
CA ALA A 535 28.46 -0.97 -42.60
C ALA A 535 28.58 -1.11 -41.08
N TRP A 536 29.06 -0.07 -40.40
CA TRP A 536 29.12 0.00 -38.95
C TRP A 536 27.73 -0.04 -38.30
N LEU A 537 26.76 0.74 -38.78
CA LEU A 537 25.38 0.71 -38.28
C LEU A 537 24.75 -0.67 -38.42
N LYS A 538 24.99 -1.33 -39.56
CA LYS A 538 24.54 -2.70 -39.81
C LYS A 538 25.20 -3.71 -38.87
N ALA A 539 26.47 -3.51 -38.52
CA ALA A 539 27.17 -4.35 -37.55
C ALA A 539 26.68 -4.11 -36.11
N LEU A 540 26.46 -2.85 -35.72
CA LEU A 540 25.88 -2.45 -34.43
C LEU A 540 24.53 -3.14 -34.21
N ARG A 541 23.62 -3.07 -35.19
CA ARG A 541 22.28 -3.66 -35.06
C ARG A 541 22.24 -5.18 -35.10
N LYS A 542 23.23 -5.83 -35.69
CA LYS A 542 23.39 -7.29 -35.64
C LYS A 542 23.95 -7.78 -34.31
N ASN A 543 24.56 -6.91 -33.51
CA ASN A 543 25.12 -7.29 -32.22
C ASN A 543 24.01 -7.32 -31.14
N PRO A 544 23.78 -8.46 -30.47
CA PRO A 544 22.77 -8.59 -29.41
C PRO A 544 22.93 -7.57 -28.28
N HIS A 545 24.18 -7.15 -27.98
CA HIS A 545 24.48 -6.21 -26.91
C HIS A 545 23.99 -4.78 -27.20
N PHE A 546 23.86 -4.40 -28.47
CA PHE A 546 23.52 -3.03 -28.88
C PHE A 546 22.17 -2.93 -29.60
N HIS A 547 21.46 -4.04 -29.80
CA HIS A 547 20.16 -4.05 -30.47
C HIS A 547 19.14 -3.11 -29.80
N ALA A 548 19.21 -2.95 -28.47
CA ALA A 548 18.31 -2.08 -27.71
C ALA A 548 18.76 -0.62 -27.63
N VAL A 549 20.02 -0.30 -27.96
CA VAL A 549 20.56 1.07 -27.82
C VAL A 549 19.94 1.99 -28.88
N PRO A 550 19.25 3.08 -28.50
CA PRO A 550 18.67 4.00 -29.46
C PRO A 550 19.74 4.73 -30.28
N VAL A 551 19.48 4.90 -31.58
CA VAL A 551 20.30 5.71 -32.49
C VAL A 551 19.44 6.84 -33.02
N LEU A 552 19.82 8.08 -32.70
CA LEU A 552 19.24 9.30 -33.24
C LEU A 552 20.22 9.91 -34.25
N VAL A 553 19.68 10.44 -35.33
CA VAL A 553 20.52 10.93 -36.42
C VAL A 553 20.34 12.43 -36.67
N LEU A 554 21.45 13.19 -36.76
CA LEU A 554 21.49 14.62 -37.05
C LEU A 554 21.71 14.82 -38.55
N ALA A 555 20.72 15.33 -39.29
CA ALA A 555 20.76 15.41 -40.75
C ALA A 555 20.79 16.85 -41.26
N GLY A 556 21.70 17.17 -42.19
CA GLY A 556 21.71 18.46 -42.91
C GLY A 556 20.66 18.55 -44.02
N TYR A 557 20.41 19.77 -44.50
CA TYR A 557 19.49 20.03 -45.62
C TYR A 557 20.00 19.34 -46.91
N GLY A 558 19.14 18.54 -47.56
CA GLY A 558 19.43 17.91 -48.87
C GLY A 558 19.75 16.41 -48.86
N HIS A 559 19.60 15.70 -47.74
CA HIS A 559 19.95 14.27 -47.60
C HIS A 559 18.74 13.33 -47.44
N GLN A 560 17.61 13.60 -48.10
CA GLN A 560 16.40 12.77 -48.00
C GLN A 560 16.63 11.30 -48.39
N VAL A 561 17.47 11.02 -49.40
CA VAL A 561 17.77 9.64 -49.84
C VAL A 561 18.59 8.84 -48.79
N ALA A 562 19.40 9.53 -47.99
CA ALA A 562 20.19 8.89 -46.93
C ALA A 562 19.35 8.57 -45.69
N LEU A 563 18.29 9.34 -45.42
CA LEU A 563 17.40 9.13 -44.27
C LEU A 563 16.59 7.83 -44.37
N ASP A 564 16.00 7.55 -45.54
CA ASP A 564 15.26 6.31 -45.77
C ASP A 564 16.17 5.08 -45.60
N THR A 565 17.43 5.21 -46.03
CA THR A 565 18.43 4.16 -45.85
C THR A 565 18.78 3.96 -44.37
N CYS A 566 18.93 5.05 -43.61
CA CYS A 566 19.21 5.00 -42.17
C CYS A 566 18.06 4.32 -41.38
N LEU A 567 16.81 4.68 -41.68
CA LEU A 567 15.65 4.08 -41.04
C LEU A 567 15.56 2.57 -41.33
N ASN A 568 15.82 2.15 -42.57
CA ASN A 568 15.88 0.74 -42.95
C ASN A 568 17.03 -0.03 -42.29
N LEU A 569 18.08 0.67 -41.83
CA LEU A 569 19.20 0.10 -41.09
C LEU A 569 18.97 0.09 -39.57
N GLY A 570 17.79 0.50 -39.10
CA GLY A 570 17.40 0.42 -37.69
C GLY A 570 17.72 1.67 -36.87
N VAL A 571 17.87 2.83 -37.49
CA VAL A 571 17.87 4.13 -36.79
C VAL A 571 16.48 4.41 -36.22
N ASP A 572 16.42 4.96 -35.00
CA ASP A 572 15.17 5.09 -34.25
C ASP A 572 14.48 6.45 -34.43
N ASP A 573 15.23 7.53 -34.62
CA ASP A 573 14.70 8.87 -34.94
C ASP A 573 15.76 9.72 -35.67
N TYR A 574 15.35 10.85 -36.23
CA TYR A 574 16.25 11.85 -36.80
C TYR A 574 15.79 13.28 -36.50
N ILE A 575 16.72 14.24 -36.61
CA ILE A 575 16.47 15.67 -36.48
C ILE A 575 17.23 16.44 -37.56
N LEU A 576 16.63 17.49 -38.10
CA LEU A 576 17.22 18.29 -39.17
C LEU A 576 18.04 19.47 -38.60
N LYS A 577 19.23 19.72 -39.14
CA LYS A 577 20.01 20.94 -38.87
C LYS A 577 19.47 22.11 -39.72
N PRO A 578 19.34 23.33 -39.16
CA PRO A 578 19.58 23.69 -37.77
C PRO A 578 18.43 23.24 -36.86
N PHE A 579 18.75 22.71 -35.68
CA PHE A 579 17.78 22.29 -34.67
C PHE A 579 17.90 23.12 -33.39
N SER A 580 16.82 23.19 -32.62
CA SER A 580 16.88 23.76 -31.27
C SER A 580 17.43 22.71 -30.27
N PRO A 581 18.31 23.09 -29.33
CA PRO A 581 18.77 22.18 -28.28
C PRO A 581 17.63 21.56 -27.46
N SER A 582 16.55 22.32 -27.21
CA SER A 582 15.35 21.86 -26.51
C SER A 582 14.58 20.79 -27.29
N GLU A 583 14.47 20.90 -28.62
CA GLU A 583 13.87 19.86 -29.45
C GLU A 583 14.71 18.58 -29.44
N LEU A 584 16.04 18.73 -29.58
CA LEU A 584 16.95 17.60 -29.51
C LEU A 584 16.82 16.87 -28.17
N GLN A 585 16.77 17.62 -27.07
CA GLN A 585 16.54 17.06 -25.74
C GLN A 585 15.23 16.30 -25.65
N ALA A 586 14.12 16.87 -26.14
CA ALA A 586 12.82 16.21 -26.11
C ALA A 586 12.84 14.86 -26.86
N ARG A 587 13.53 14.80 -28.01
CA ARG A 587 13.66 13.55 -28.79
C ARG A 587 14.55 12.51 -28.10
N ILE A 588 15.69 12.93 -27.55
CA ILE A 588 16.56 12.05 -26.75
C ILE A 588 15.76 11.45 -25.60
N LEU A 589 15.02 12.28 -24.87
CA LEU A 589 14.18 11.83 -23.75
C LEU A 589 13.12 10.83 -24.20
N ARG A 590 12.46 11.07 -25.33
CA ARG A 590 11.48 10.14 -25.93
C ARG A 590 12.10 8.80 -26.35
N LEU A 591 13.31 8.81 -26.90
CA LEU A 591 14.00 7.58 -27.26
C LEU A 591 14.45 6.80 -26.02
N LEU A 592 14.89 7.52 -24.99
CA LEU A 592 15.15 6.91 -23.69
C LEU A 592 13.86 6.40 -23.04
N GLN A 593 12.69 7.05 -23.18
CA GLN A 593 11.38 6.58 -22.65
C GLN A 593 11.02 5.15 -23.06
N THR A 594 11.25 4.84 -24.34
CA THR A 594 10.81 3.57 -24.92
C THR A 594 11.72 2.40 -24.56
N ARG A 595 12.96 2.67 -24.12
CA ARG A 595 14.00 1.63 -23.95
C ARG A 595 14.86 1.77 -22.68
N HIS A 596 14.64 2.81 -21.87
CA HIS A 596 15.34 3.10 -20.61
C HIS A 596 14.32 3.60 -19.56
N PRO A 597 14.39 3.17 -18.27
CA PRO A 597 13.41 3.53 -17.24
C PRO A 597 13.25 5.04 -16.95
N LEU A 598 14.15 5.88 -17.47
CA LEU A 598 14.25 7.32 -17.17
C LEU A 598 13.19 8.18 -17.87
N GLY A 599 12.79 7.80 -19.07
CA GLY A 599 11.96 8.70 -19.84
C GLY A 599 10.53 8.80 -19.30
N ARG A 600 10.03 7.75 -18.64
CA ARG A 600 8.69 7.76 -17.99
C ARG A 600 8.62 8.74 -16.82
N GLN A 601 9.76 9.11 -16.21
CA GLN A 601 9.81 9.99 -15.04
C GLN A 601 9.85 11.49 -15.39
N ILE A 602 10.34 11.87 -16.59
CA ILE A 602 10.48 13.29 -16.97
C ILE A 602 9.17 13.91 -17.47
N GLU A 603 8.23 13.12 -17.98
CA GLU A 603 6.85 13.61 -18.23
C GLU A 603 6.05 13.79 -16.94
N ALA A 604 6.29 12.95 -15.92
CA ALA A 604 5.65 13.08 -14.61
C ALA A 604 6.18 14.26 -13.77
N SER A 605 7.24 14.94 -14.24
CA SER A 605 7.87 16.08 -13.57
C SER A 605 7.88 17.36 -14.41
N LYS A 606 7.08 17.40 -15.50
CA LYS A 606 6.74 18.68 -16.14
C LYS A 606 5.59 19.33 -15.36
N PRO A 607 5.69 20.64 -15.03
CA PRO A 607 4.66 21.37 -14.33
C PRO A 607 3.37 21.49 -15.14
#